data_AF-A0A3N2D8M6-F1
#
_entry.id   AF-A0A3N2D8M6-F1
#
_cell.length_a   1.000
_cell.length_b   1.000
_cell.length_c   1.000
_cell.angle_alpha   90.00
_cell.angle_beta   90.00
_cell.angle_gamma   90.00
#
_symmetry.space_group_name_H-M   'P 1'
#
loop_
_entity.id
_entity.type
_entity.pdbx_description
1 polymer ?
#
loop_
_entity_poly.entity_id
_entity_poly.type
_entity_poly.pdbx_seq_one_letter_code
_entity_poly.pdbx_strand_id
1 'polypeptide(L)'
;MTVTTPNGWAVVPDYGDPALGTLGAVAGRGNVRAGDVAAVLAAFCEDFAREVEPIVTADSWGYAPRRQHGSTRWSNHASGTAIDINASRHPEFRSTYTAAQRAAIRALLVRYPVLRWGGDWPPSELDEMHVEIRVAPTALTAFAATLGGTTMAAPRMTSPAQGHVSSRYGSRSGGFHAGLDIAGGGLPRVVRAAFAGTVERIVRGRRPGQPASTGPVLAPGRSGNGIVVRNPDGERQLYGHVTVDAGLRVGDTVDVGDRSGVTDLSGITTGYHLHFEVWNAHGRTRDPEIDFRAFGVTPGSAPYVPPGTPTPSAPTTSLPTTSADEAQHLAWQQRQNRWGRAGLVEDGIDGPKSQRWRAWVRQLQTALNRWKAVRPQLLVDGDYASATDRAVYQAQKANPTHFGPRPDRVVGPYTIVALGIPAKPDVG
;
A
#
# COMPACT_ATOMS: atom_id res chain seq x y z
N MET A 1 2.31 38.63 -19.18
CA MET A 1 2.33 37.26 -18.62
C MET A 1 1.44 37.27 -17.38
N THR A 2 0.54 36.30 -17.24
CA THR A 2 -0.29 36.17 -16.03
C THR A 2 0.61 35.86 -14.85
N VAL A 3 0.51 36.64 -13.77
CA VAL A 3 1.31 36.39 -12.56
C VAL A 3 0.72 35.21 -11.81
N THR A 4 1.57 34.25 -11.43
CA THR A 4 1.16 33.02 -10.75
C THR A 4 1.71 32.92 -9.33
N THR A 5 0.97 32.21 -8.50
CA THR A 5 1.40 31.76 -7.16
C THR A 5 2.34 30.56 -7.26
N PRO A 6 3.07 30.18 -6.19
CA PRO A 6 4.00 29.05 -6.19
C PRO A 6 3.41 27.72 -6.65
N ASN A 7 2.13 27.47 -6.39
CA ASN A 7 1.45 26.25 -6.85
C ASN A 7 1.00 26.31 -8.34
N GLY A 8 1.37 27.36 -9.07
CA GLY A 8 1.15 27.47 -10.52
C GLY A 8 -0.20 28.06 -10.92
N TRP A 9 -1.00 28.56 -9.96
CA TRP A 9 -2.30 29.15 -10.24
C TRP A 9 -2.22 30.65 -10.46
N ALA A 10 -3.10 31.19 -11.31
CA ALA A 10 -3.16 32.62 -11.55
C ALA A 10 -3.59 33.38 -10.28
N VAL A 11 -2.84 34.43 -9.95
CA VAL A 11 -3.21 35.39 -8.90
C VAL A 11 -4.55 36.02 -9.27
N VAL A 12 -5.45 36.08 -8.30
CA VAL A 12 -6.70 36.82 -8.38
C VAL A 12 -6.44 38.24 -7.86
N PRO A 13 -6.89 39.29 -8.56
CA PRO A 13 -6.49 40.67 -8.26
C PRO A 13 -7.16 41.26 -7.01
N ASP A 14 -8.44 40.97 -6.77
CA ASP A 14 -9.21 41.56 -5.67
C ASP A 14 -10.35 40.64 -5.19
N TYR A 15 -11.04 41.03 -4.11
CA TYR A 15 -12.10 40.24 -3.47
C TYR A 15 -13.42 40.18 -4.25
N GLY A 16 -13.62 41.05 -5.26
CA GLY A 16 -14.81 41.09 -6.10
C GLY A 16 -14.68 40.29 -7.41
N ASP A 17 -13.53 39.66 -7.65
CA ASP A 17 -13.27 38.95 -8.90
C ASP A 17 -14.19 37.72 -9.06
N PRO A 18 -14.80 37.53 -10.25
CA PRO A 18 -15.73 36.41 -10.50
C PRO A 18 -15.06 35.04 -10.48
N ALA A 19 -13.73 34.96 -10.47
CA ALA A 19 -13.00 33.71 -10.26
C ALA A 19 -13.12 33.19 -8.81
N LEU A 20 -13.61 34.00 -7.86
CA LEU A 20 -13.81 33.62 -6.47
C LEU A 20 -15.23 33.11 -6.21
N GLY A 21 -15.30 32.01 -5.47
CA GLY A 21 -16.52 31.43 -4.92
C GLY A 21 -16.58 31.59 -3.40
N THR A 22 -17.57 30.95 -2.78
CA THR A 22 -17.72 30.95 -1.32
C THR A 22 -17.71 29.52 -0.79
N LEU A 23 -16.77 29.25 0.11
CA LEU A 23 -16.66 28.04 0.91
C LEU A 23 -17.22 28.32 2.31
N GLY A 24 -18.27 27.58 2.72
CA GLY A 24 -18.94 27.81 4.01
C GLY A 24 -18.10 27.52 5.25
N ALA A 25 -17.02 26.75 5.09
CA ALA A 25 -16.07 26.44 6.16
C ALA A 25 -15.10 27.59 6.48
N VAL A 26 -15.08 28.66 5.67
CA VAL A 26 -14.13 29.78 5.78
C VAL A 26 -14.87 31.10 5.92
N ALA A 27 -14.32 32.04 6.69
CA ALA A 27 -14.93 33.36 6.91
C ALA A 27 -15.11 34.15 5.60
N GLY A 28 -16.15 34.98 5.56
CA GLY A 28 -16.41 35.91 4.45
C GLY A 28 -17.00 35.29 3.18
N ARG A 29 -17.15 36.11 2.14
CA ARG A 29 -17.54 35.71 0.77
C ARG A 29 -16.36 35.94 -0.17
N GLY A 30 -16.34 35.25 -1.31
CA GLY A 30 -15.21 35.36 -2.25
C GLY A 30 -13.90 34.85 -1.62
N ASN A 31 -14.00 33.75 -0.87
CA ASN A 31 -12.94 33.30 0.04
C ASN A 31 -12.11 32.14 -0.51
N VAL A 32 -12.48 31.57 -1.66
CA VAL A 32 -11.68 30.58 -2.39
C VAL A 32 -11.92 30.74 -3.88
N ARG A 33 -11.07 30.19 -4.73
CA ARG A 33 -11.32 30.10 -6.17
C ARG A 33 -12.52 29.19 -6.43
N ALA A 34 -13.43 29.63 -7.29
CA ALA A 34 -14.66 28.94 -7.64
C ALA A 34 -14.40 27.64 -8.44
N GLY A 35 -15.46 26.87 -8.68
CA GLY A 35 -15.41 25.63 -9.45
C GLY A 35 -14.74 24.49 -8.69
N ASP A 36 -13.90 23.73 -9.38
CA ASP A 36 -13.27 22.51 -8.85
C ASP A 36 -12.45 22.74 -7.57
N VAL A 37 -11.81 23.92 -7.43
CA VAL A 37 -11.09 24.29 -6.21
C VAL A 37 -12.05 24.35 -5.01
N ALA A 38 -13.16 25.08 -5.16
CA ALA A 38 -14.17 25.18 -4.11
C ALA A 38 -14.81 23.82 -3.79
N ALA A 39 -15.08 22.98 -4.81
CA ALA A 39 -15.66 21.66 -4.62
C ALA A 39 -14.74 20.72 -3.81
N VAL A 40 -13.46 20.68 -4.16
CA VAL A 40 -12.46 19.85 -3.47
C VAL A 40 -12.24 20.32 -2.03
N LEU A 41 -12.09 21.64 -1.82
CA LEU A 41 -11.89 22.19 -0.49
C LEU A 41 -13.15 22.04 0.40
N ALA A 42 -14.35 22.12 -0.18
CA ALA A 42 -15.59 21.84 0.55
C ALA A 42 -15.64 20.40 1.06
N ALA A 43 -15.42 19.42 0.18
CA ALA A 43 -15.40 18.00 0.56
C ALA A 43 -14.31 17.70 1.61
N PHE A 44 -13.12 18.26 1.43
CA PHE A 44 -12.04 18.13 2.42
C PHE A 44 -12.44 18.72 3.79
N CYS A 45 -13.04 19.91 3.82
CA CYS A 45 -13.45 20.55 5.08
C CYS A 45 -14.56 19.79 5.80
N GLU A 46 -15.52 19.19 5.08
CA GLU A 46 -16.55 18.33 5.68
C GLU A 46 -15.93 17.10 6.35
N ASP A 47 -14.99 16.45 5.65
CA ASP A 47 -14.27 15.30 6.18
C ASP A 47 -13.33 15.67 7.34
N PHE A 48 -12.67 16.83 7.26
CA PHE A 48 -11.83 17.38 8.32
C PHE A 48 -12.65 17.63 9.59
N ALA A 49 -13.80 18.30 9.45
CA ALA A 49 -14.71 18.59 10.57
C ALA A 49 -15.16 17.33 11.30
N ARG A 50 -15.33 16.23 10.55
CA ARG A 50 -15.79 14.93 11.06
C ARG A 50 -14.67 14.09 11.70
N GLU A 51 -13.44 14.16 11.18
CA GLU A 51 -12.37 13.21 11.55
C GLU A 51 -11.21 13.82 12.34
N VAL A 52 -11.01 15.13 12.27
CA VAL A 52 -9.87 15.80 12.91
C VAL A 52 -10.36 16.64 14.08
N GLU A 53 -11.20 17.63 13.80
CA GLU A 53 -11.90 18.46 14.79
C GLU A 53 -12.90 19.40 14.10
N PRO A 54 -13.94 19.89 14.81
CA PRO A 54 -14.88 20.86 14.26
C PRO A 54 -14.20 22.13 13.73
N ILE A 55 -14.68 22.62 12.59
CA ILE A 55 -14.21 23.87 11.99
C ILE A 55 -14.97 25.06 12.57
N VAL A 56 -14.24 26.06 13.03
CA VAL A 56 -14.76 27.37 13.44
C VAL A 56 -14.63 28.31 12.25
N THR A 57 -15.72 28.50 11.50
CA THR A 57 -15.73 29.32 10.27
C THR A 57 -15.15 30.71 10.48
N ALA A 58 -15.45 31.36 11.61
CA ALA A 58 -14.95 32.71 11.92
C ALA A 58 -13.43 32.77 12.18
N ASP A 59 -12.82 31.63 12.53
CA ASP A 59 -11.38 31.48 12.77
C ASP A 59 -10.67 30.76 11.60
N SER A 60 -11.36 30.55 10.48
CA SER A 60 -10.79 29.92 9.30
C SER A 60 -10.72 30.91 8.15
N TRP A 61 -9.57 31.02 7.50
CA TRP A 61 -9.26 32.05 6.52
C TRP A 61 -8.99 31.48 5.13
N GLY A 62 -9.19 32.28 4.11
CA GLY A 62 -9.07 31.86 2.70
C GLY A 62 -8.33 32.90 1.88
N TYR A 63 -8.88 33.22 0.71
CA TYR A 63 -8.32 34.15 -0.26
C TYR A 63 -7.82 35.45 0.38
N ALA A 64 -6.57 35.78 0.05
CA ALA A 64 -5.92 37.02 0.43
C ALA A 64 -4.90 37.40 -0.65
N PRO A 65 -5.08 38.53 -1.37
CA PRO A 65 -4.16 38.97 -2.42
C PRO A 65 -2.88 39.58 -1.83
N ARG A 66 -2.08 38.73 -1.17
CA ARG A 66 -0.86 39.14 -0.46
C ARG A 66 0.38 38.35 -0.91
N ARG A 67 1.54 38.97 -0.69
CA ARG A 67 2.82 38.26 -0.76
C ARG A 67 3.05 37.44 0.51
N GLN A 68 3.93 36.45 0.41
CA GLN A 68 4.41 35.71 1.57
C GLN A 68 5.19 36.66 2.50
N HIS A 69 5.17 36.39 3.80
CA HIS A 69 5.87 37.22 4.78
C HIS A 69 7.37 37.27 4.46
N GLY A 70 7.95 38.48 4.44
CA GLY A 70 9.38 38.67 4.14
C GLY A 70 9.83 38.31 2.72
N SER A 71 8.90 38.07 1.78
CA SER A 71 9.21 37.56 0.44
C SER A 71 8.55 38.38 -0.66
N THR A 72 9.18 38.36 -1.85
CA THR A 72 8.61 38.94 -3.07
C THR A 72 7.67 37.96 -3.78
N ARG A 73 7.55 36.70 -3.33
CA ARG A 73 6.66 35.69 -3.91
C ARG A 73 5.22 35.88 -3.44
N TRP A 74 4.28 35.60 -4.34
CA TRP A 74 2.86 35.54 -3.98
C TRP A 74 2.55 34.39 -3.03
N SER A 75 1.60 34.60 -2.11
CA SER A 75 1.03 33.49 -1.32
C SER A 75 0.08 32.68 -2.19
N ASN A 76 -0.08 31.37 -1.92
CA ASN A 76 -1.10 30.56 -2.58
C ASN A 76 -2.54 30.93 -2.13
N HIS A 77 -2.67 31.75 -1.07
CA HIS A 77 -3.92 32.46 -0.78
C HIS A 77 -4.28 33.48 -1.86
N ALA A 78 -3.32 34.05 -2.59
CA ALA A 78 -3.56 35.07 -3.59
C ALA A 78 -4.18 34.52 -4.89
N SER A 79 -4.19 33.21 -5.10
CA SER A 79 -4.92 32.55 -6.20
C SER A 79 -6.27 31.97 -5.77
N GLY A 80 -6.61 32.07 -4.48
CA GLY A 80 -7.80 31.45 -3.88
C GLY A 80 -7.69 29.92 -3.72
N THR A 81 -6.47 29.36 -3.75
CA THR A 81 -6.24 27.90 -3.76
C THR A 81 -5.66 27.36 -2.46
N ALA A 82 -5.74 28.16 -1.39
CA ALA A 82 -5.29 27.79 -0.06
C ALA A 82 -6.28 28.29 1.00
N ILE A 83 -6.35 27.57 2.10
CA ILE A 83 -7.16 27.87 3.28
C ILE A 83 -6.35 27.64 4.54
N ASP A 84 -6.65 28.41 5.58
CA ASP A 84 -6.15 28.22 6.93
C ASP A 84 -7.34 27.80 7.81
N ILE A 85 -7.29 26.62 8.44
CA ILE A 85 -8.38 26.07 9.25
C ILE A 85 -8.08 26.28 10.73
N ASN A 86 -9.02 26.87 11.47
CA ASN A 86 -8.90 27.13 12.92
C ASN A 86 -7.56 27.85 13.26
N ALA A 87 -7.27 28.92 12.55
CA ALA A 87 -5.96 29.56 12.48
C ALA A 87 -5.42 30.02 13.84
N SER A 88 -6.27 30.58 14.71
CA SER A 88 -5.84 31.00 16.04
C SER A 88 -5.49 29.82 16.95
N ARG A 89 -6.05 28.64 16.67
CA ARG A 89 -5.78 27.39 17.41
C ARG A 89 -4.55 26.65 16.89
N HIS A 90 -4.24 26.79 15.60
CA HIS A 90 -3.13 26.14 14.92
C HIS A 90 -2.16 27.14 14.25
N PRO A 91 -1.61 28.12 15.01
CA PRO A 91 -0.82 29.19 14.42
C PRO A 91 0.49 28.70 13.81
N GLU A 92 0.98 29.44 12.82
CA GLU A 92 2.28 29.24 12.18
C GLU A 92 3.41 29.07 13.21
N PHE A 93 4.38 28.21 12.90
CA PHE A 93 5.53 27.81 13.71
C PHE A 93 5.19 27.09 15.03
N ARG A 94 3.97 26.57 15.18
CA ARG A 94 3.56 25.84 16.38
C ARG A 94 2.99 24.47 16.01
N SER A 95 3.55 23.42 16.62
CA SER A 95 2.99 22.06 16.57
C SER A 95 1.94 21.94 17.67
N THR A 96 0.67 21.96 17.28
CA THR A 96 -0.51 22.09 18.14
C THR A 96 -1.46 20.91 18.00
N TYR A 97 -1.52 20.25 16.83
CA TYR A 97 -2.32 19.03 16.69
C TYR A 97 -1.80 17.88 17.57
N THR A 98 -2.71 17.03 18.03
CA THR A 98 -2.33 15.76 18.67
C THR A 98 -1.78 14.75 17.65
N ALA A 99 -1.13 13.68 18.11
CA ALA A 99 -0.66 12.62 17.21
C ALA A 99 -1.80 11.95 16.44
N ALA A 100 -2.97 11.77 17.07
CA ALA A 100 -4.16 11.21 16.43
C ALA A 100 -4.72 12.15 15.36
N GLN A 101 -4.79 13.45 15.64
CA GLN A 101 -5.23 14.45 14.65
C GLN A 101 -4.28 14.53 13.46
N ARG A 102 -2.96 14.52 13.67
CA ARG A 102 -1.99 14.45 12.57
C ARG A 102 -2.15 13.18 11.73
N ALA A 103 -2.42 12.04 12.36
CA ALA A 103 -2.70 10.80 11.64
C ALA A 103 -3.98 10.91 10.79
N ALA A 104 -5.04 11.51 11.35
CA ALA A 104 -6.29 11.76 10.63
C ALA A 104 -6.09 12.74 9.45
N ILE A 105 -5.34 13.83 9.63
CA ILE A 105 -4.99 14.77 8.56
C ILE A 105 -4.22 14.05 7.44
N ARG A 106 -3.23 13.22 7.78
CA ARG A 106 -2.49 12.43 6.77
C ARG A 106 -3.40 11.44 6.03
N ALA A 107 -4.36 10.82 6.72
CA ALA A 107 -5.37 9.98 6.09
C ALA A 107 -6.32 10.79 5.18
N LEU A 108 -6.55 12.08 5.44
CA LEU A 108 -7.25 12.98 4.53
C LEU A 108 -6.40 13.28 3.30
N LEU A 109 -5.12 13.58 3.44
CA LEU A 109 -4.24 13.87 2.31
C LEU A 109 -4.08 12.67 1.36
N VAL A 110 -4.23 11.44 1.85
CA VAL A 110 -4.35 10.24 1.01
C VAL A 110 -5.67 10.23 0.20
N ARG A 111 -6.79 10.64 0.80
CA ARG A 111 -8.10 10.77 0.11
C ARG A 111 -8.14 11.93 -0.87
N TYR A 112 -7.40 13.00 -0.57
CA TYR A 112 -7.34 14.24 -1.34
C TYR A 112 -5.90 14.47 -1.84
N PRO A 113 -5.37 13.63 -2.74
CA PRO A 113 -3.97 13.68 -3.20
C PRO A 113 -3.63 14.95 -4.00
N VAL A 114 -4.66 15.71 -4.34
CA VAL A 114 -4.59 17.04 -4.96
C VAL A 114 -4.30 18.17 -3.96
N LEU A 115 -4.27 17.86 -2.66
CA LEU A 115 -3.95 18.78 -1.57
C LEU A 115 -2.56 18.50 -0.97
N ARG A 116 -1.96 19.52 -0.36
CA ARG A 116 -0.85 19.40 0.59
C ARG A 116 -1.15 20.22 1.84
N TRP A 117 -0.48 19.87 2.93
CA TRP A 117 -0.67 20.47 4.25
C TRP A 117 0.64 21.08 4.75
N GLY A 118 0.56 22.28 5.33
CA GLY A 118 1.72 22.99 5.86
C GLY A 118 2.32 22.38 7.13
N GLY A 119 1.60 21.47 7.79
CA GLY A 119 2.14 20.71 8.92
C GLY A 119 3.20 19.66 8.57
N ASP A 120 3.38 19.33 7.29
CA ASP A 120 4.48 18.47 6.82
C ASP A 120 5.72 19.28 6.38
N TRP A 121 5.69 20.61 6.50
CA TRP A 121 6.84 21.48 6.22
C TRP A 121 7.89 21.42 7.32
N PRO A 122 9.16 21.76 7.02
CA PRO A 122 10.21 21.79 8.03
C PRO A 122 9.85 22.75 9.17
N PRO A 123 10.40 22.56 10.39
CA PRO A 123 10.05 23.39 11.55
C PRO A 123 10.20 24.91 11.34
N SER A 124 11.10 25.34 10.46
CA SER A 124 11.32 26.75 10.09
C SER A 124 10.24 27.36 9.19
N GLU A 125 9.33 26.53 8.67
CA GLU A 125 8.23 26.88 7.78
C GLU A 125 6.92 26.22 8.25
N LEU A 126 6.87 25.64 9.45
CA LEU A 126 5.73 24.85 9.91
C LEU A 126 4.45 25.70 9.92
N ASP A 127 3.41 25.23 9.24
CA ASP A 127 2.12 25.94 9.18
C ASP A 127 0.96 24.93 9.28
N GLU A 128 0.60 24.54 10.49
CA GLU A 128 -0.39 23.47 10.72
C GLU A 128 -1.83 23.89 10.35
N MET A 129 -2.18 25.18 10.33
CA MET A 129 -3.49 25.63 9.85
C MET A 129 -3.63 25.51 8.32
N HIS A 130 -2.52 25.53 7.59
CA HIS A 130 -2.52 25.75 6.15
C HIS A 130 -2.73 24.49 5.30
N VAL A 131 -3.71 24.53 4.39
CA VAL A 131 -3.96 23.50 3.37
C VAL A 131 -4.12 24.15 2.00
N GLU A 132 -3.53 23.54 0.98
CA GLU A 132 -3.54 24.12 -0.37
C GLU A 132 -3.57 23.10 -1.50
N ILE A 133 -4.09 23.54 -2.66
CA ILE A 133 -4.03 22.79 -3.91
C ILE A 133 -2.55 22.65 -4.35
N ARG A 134 -2.11 21.41 -4.60
CA ARG A 134 -0.74 21.09 -5.05
C ARG A 134 -0.61 20.69 -6.52
N VAL A 135 -1.72 20.64 -7.25
CA VAL A 135 -1.76 20.17 -8.64
C VAL A 135 -2.22 21.25 -9.61
N ALA A 136 -1.95 21.04 -10.90
CA ALA A 136 -2.44 21.88 -11.98
C ALA A 136 -3.96 21.73 -12.19
N PRO A 137 -4.64 22.70 -12.84
CA PRO A 137 -6.08 22.67 -13.06
C PRO A 137 -6.61 21.38 -13.69
N THR A 138 -5.92 20.82 -14.68
CA THR A 138 -6.35 19.60 -15.38
C THR A 138 -6.44 18.39 -14.44
N ALA A 139 -5.45 18.21 -13.57
CA ALA A 139 -5.45 17.14 -12.57
C ALA A 139 -6.50 17.39 -11.47
N LEU A 140 -6.74 18.67 -11.13
CA LEU A 140 -7.79 19.03 -10.18
C LEU A 140 -9.19 18.72 -10.75
N THR A 141 -9.47 19.06 -12.01
CA THR A 141 -10.75 18.77 -12.67
C THR A 141 -11.03 17.28 -12.74
N ALA A 142 -10.01 16.47 -13.06
CA ALA A 142 -10.14 15.02 -13.07
C ALA A 142 -10.53 14.47 -11.68
N PHE A 143 -9.95 15.02 -10.61
CA PHE A 143 -10.29 14.64 -9.24
C PHE A 143 -11.65 15.20 -8.79
N ALA A 144 -11.98 16.45 -9.11
CA ALA A 144 -13.27 17.05 -8.74
C ALA A 144 -14.46 16.32 -9.38
N ALA A 145 -14.29 15.79 -10.60
CA ALA A 145 -15.29 14.94 -11.24
C ALA A 145 -15.63 13.67 -10.42
N THR A 146 -14.72 13.21 -9.56
CA THR A 146 -14.99 12.06 -8.67
C THR A 146 -15.80 12.44 -7.43
N LEU A 147 -16.06 13.73 -7.17
CA LEU A 147 -16.79 14.22 -6.00
C LEU A 147 -18.29 14.44 -6.24
N GLY A 148 -18.73 14.63 -7.50
CA GLY A 148 -20.08 15.14 -7.85
C GLY A 148 -21.08 14.16 -8.49
N GLY A 149 -20.76 12.86 -8.60
CA GLY A 149 -21.73 11.85 -9.05
C GLY A 149 -22.53 11.28 -7.88
N THR A 150 -23.72 10.72 -8.12
CA THR A 150 -24.48 9.88 -7.15
C THR A 150 -23.75 8.61 -6.70
N THR A 151 -22.45 8.54 -6.95
CA THR A 151 -21.55 7.59 -6.36
C THR A 151 -20.84 8.28 -5.22
N MET A 152 -21.13 7.81 -4.01
CA MET A 152 -20.28 8.05 -2.86
C MET A 152 -18.82 8.05 -3.33
N ALA A 153 -18.05 9.09 -2.97
CA ALA A 153 -16.59 8.97 -2.96
C ALA A 153 -16.26 7.59 -2.40
N ALA A 154 -15.48 6.79 -3.15
CA ALA A 154 -15.29 5.38 -2.86
C ALA A 154 -15.08 5.19 -1.35
N PRO A 155 -15.93 4.40 -0.67
CA PRO A 155 -15.87 4.31 0.78
C PRO A 155 -14.48 3.81 1.17
N ARG A 156 -13.92 4.29 2.29
CA ARG A 156 -12.58 3.85 2.73
C ARG A 156 -12.51 2.34 2.99
N MET A 157 -13.65 1.74 3.34
CA MET A 157 -13.82 0.31 3.49
C MET A 157 -15.14 -0.14 2.85
N THR A 158 -15.18 -1.33 2.28
CA THR A 158 -16.43 -2.06 1.97
C THR A 158 -16.44 -3.45 2.60
N SER A 159 -17.62 -4.03 2.77
CA SER A 159 -17.71 -5.47 3.00
C SER A 159 -17.11 -6.20 1.79
N PRO A 160 -16.20 -7.17 1.99
CA PRO A 160 -15.52 -7.83 0.89
C PRO A 160 -16.37 -8.89 0.20
N ALA A 161 -17.45 -9.34 0.83
CA ALA A 161 -18.43 -10.24 0.25
C ALA A 161 -19.81 -9.99 0.87
N GLN A 162 -20.87 -10.34 0.14
CA GLN A 162 -22.23 -10.35 0.66
C GLN A 162 -22.55 -11.70 1.32
N GLY A 163 -23.13 -11.68 2.51
CA GLY A 163 -23.49 -12.90 3.24
C GLY A 163 -23.81 -12.62 4.71
N HIS A 164 -23.70 -13.66 5.54
CA HIS A 164 -23.79 -13.54 7.00
C HIS A 164 -22.49 -13.99 7.64
N VAL A 165 -22.14 -13.43 8.80
CA VAL A 165 -20.98 -13.87 9.57
C VAL A 165 -21.27 -15.26 10.16
N SER A 166 -20.55 -16.27 9.70
CA SER A 166 -20.67 -17.65 10.18
C SER A 166 -19.66 -18.01 11.25
N SER A 167 -18.52 -17.33 11.29
CA SER A 167 -17.50 -17.49 12.35
C SER A 167 -16.76 -16.19 12.60
N ARG A 168 -16.58 -15.83 13.87
CA ARG A 168 -15.89 -14.60 14.30
C ARG A 168 -14.42 -14.88 14.62
N TYR A 169 -13.63 -13.81 14.67
CA TYR A 169 -12.25 -13.85 15.15
C TYR A 169 -12.21 -14.28 16.61
N GLY A 170 -11.25 -15.13 16.97
CA GLY A 170 -11.02 -15.54 18.36
C GLY A 170 -11.00 -17.05 18.61
N SER A 171 -10.95 -17.41 19.89
CA SER A 171 -10.87 -18.81 20.34
C SER A 171 -12.16 -19.58 20.09
N ARG A 172 -12.04 -20.81 19.60
CA ARG A 172 -13.15 -21.75 19.37
C ARG A 172 -12.74 -23.18 19.69
N SER A 173 -13.73 -24.08 19.72
CA SER A 173 -13.46 -25.52 19.74
C SER A 173 -12.63 -25.91 18.50
N GLY A 174 -11.44 -26.47 18.71
CA GLY A 174 -10.50 -26.83 17.63
C GLY A 174 -9.42 -25.79 17.30
N GLY A 175 -9.35 -24.66 18.01
CA GLY A 175 -8.21 -23.72 17.94
C GLY A 175 -8.60 -22.24 17.86
N PHE A 176 -7.67 -21.42 17.37
CA PHE A 176 -7.87 -19.98 17.21
C PHE A 176 -8.28 -19.64 15.77
N HIS A 177 -9.36 -18.89 15.61
CA HIS A 177 -9.80 -18.37 14.32
C HIS A 177 -9.23 -16.98 14.09
N ALA A 178 -8.33 -16.84 13.13
CA ALA A 178 -7.54 -15.62 12.93
C ALA A 178 -8.17 -14.61 11.96
N GLY A 179 -9.43 -14.81 11.60
CA GLY A 179 -10.19 -13.98 10.68
C GLY A 179 -11.68 -13.97 10.99
N LEU A 180 -12.46 -13.54 10.00
CA LEU A 180 -13.91 -13.48 10.00
C LEU A 180 -14.43 -14.27 8.79
N ASP A 181 -15.31 -15.23 9.02
CA ASP A 181 -15.93 -16.02 7.95
C ASP A 181 -17.26 -15.41 7.54
N ILE A 182 -17.39 -15.06 6.25
CA ILE A 182 -18.63 -14.56 5.65
C ILE A 182 -19.21 -15.63 4.73
N ALA A 183 -20.28 -16.29 5.17
CA ALA A 183 -20.91 -17.41 4.46
C ALA A 183 -21.92 -16.92 3.42
N GLY A 184 -21.86 -17.54 2.23
CA GLY A 184 -22.73 -17.24 1.10
C GLY A 184 -24.09 -17.95 1.13
N GLY A 185 -24.39 -18.73 2.17
CA GLY A 185 -25.61 -19.54 2.26
C GLY A 185 -25.62 -20.74 1.31
N GLY A 186 -24.45 -21.36 1.08
CA GLY A 186 -24.30 -22.50 0.18
C GLY A 186 -24.03 -22.14 -1.28
N LEU A 187 -24.01 -20.85 -1.62
CA LEU A 187 -23.72 -20.35 -2.96
C LEU A 187 -22.37 -19.61 -3.00
N PRO A 188 -21.65 -19.65 -4.14
CA PRO A 188 -20.47 -18.83 -4.35
C PRO A 188 -20.83 -17.34 -4.33
N ARG A 189 -19.91 -16.51 -3.83
CA ARG A 189 -20.08 -15.05 -3.71
C ARG A 189 -18.91 -14.33 -4.37
N VAL A 190 -19.21 -13.24 -5.06
CA VAL A 190 -18.18 -12.33 -5.57
C VAL A 190 -17.43 -11.75 -4.38
N VAL A 191 -16.10 -11.74 -4.50
CA VAL A 191 -15.19 -11.15 -3.52
C VAL A 191 -14.63 -9.86 -4.09
N ARG A 192 -14.61 -8.82 -3.27
CA ARG A 192 -14.13 -7.48 -3.59
C ARG A 192 -13.11 -7.00 -2.57
N ALA A 193 -12.24 -6.09 -2.99
CA ALA A 193 -11.25 -5.48 -2.13
C ALA A 193 -11.94 -4.64 -1.04
N ALA A 194 -11.73 -4.97 0.23
CA ALA A 194 -12.31 -4.23 1.36
C ALA A 194 -11.67 -2.84 1.47
N PHE A 195 -10.36 -2.73 1.29
CA PHE A 195 -9.57 -1.50 1.22
C PHE A 195 -8.86 -1.37 -0.14
N ALA A 196 -8.46 -0.15 -0.52
CA ALA A 196 -7.54 0.03 -1.63
C ALA A 196 -6.12 -0.42 -1.24
N GLY A 197 -5.35 -0.90 -2.21
CA GLY A 197 -3.98 -1.32 -1.97
C GLY A 197 -3.32 -1.99 -3.15
N THR A 198 -2.19 -2.64 -2.89
CA THR A 198 -1.42 -3.38 -3.89
C THR A 198 -1.52 -4.87 -3.61
N VAL A 199 -1.81 -5.68 -4.62
CA VAL A 199 -1.82 -7.14 -4.51
C VAL A 199 -0.41 -7.62 -4.14
N GLU A 200 -0.26 -8.16 -2.94
CA GLU A 200 1.04 -8.59 -2.42
C GLU A 200 1.28 -10.08 -2.70
N ARG A 201 0.24 -10.93 -2.60
CA ARG A 201 0.36 -12.37 -2.83
C ARG A 201 -0.90 -12.94 -3.46
N ILE A 202 -0.72 -13.95 -4.32
CA ILE A 202 -1.81 -14.75 -4.90
C ILE A 202 -1.45 -16.23 -4.78
N VAL A 203 -2.43 -17.06 -4.39
CA VAL A 203 -2.33 -18.53 -4.42
C VAL A 203 -3.47 -19.10 -5.26
N ARG A 204 -3.13 -19.98 -6.20
CA ARG A 204 -4.06 -20.62 -7.14
C ARG A 204 -3.80 -22.13 -7.20
N GLY A 205 -4.79 -22.87 -7.72
CA GLY A 205 -4.65 -24.29 -8.05
C GLY A 205 -4.73 -25.24 -6.86
N ARG A 206 -5.05 -24.75 -5.65
CA ARG A 206 -5.37 -25.62 -4.51
C ARG A 206 -6.70 -26.31 -4.73
N ARG A 207 -6.75 -27.58 -4.35
CA ARG A 207 -7.93 -28.44 -4.52
C ARG A 207 -8.80 -28.45 -3.26
N PRO A 208 -10.08 -28.81 -3.37
CA PRO A 208 -10.92 -29.09 -2.20
C PRO A 208 -10.31 -30.18 -1.32
N GLY A 209 -10.35 -29.98 -0.01
CA GLY A 209 -9.78 -30.89 1.00
C GLY A 209 -8.26 -30.86 1.13
N GLN A 210 -7.53 -30.07 0.32
CA GLN A 210 -6.07 -30.05 0.35
C GLN A 210 -5.54 -29.37 1.63
N PRO A 211 -4.78 -30.08 2.49
CA PRO A 211 -4.32 -29.52 3.75
C PRO A 211 -3.29 -28.41 3.54
N ALA A 212 -3.25 -27.44 4.47
CA ALA A 212 -2.34 -26.31 4.39
C ALA A 212 -0.85 -26.69 4.51
N SER A 213 -0.55 -27.92 4.94
CA SER A 213 0.81 -28.49 4.94
C SER A 213 1.30 -28.90 3.53
N THR A 214 0.42 -28.90 2.53
CA THR A 214 0.74 -29.33 1.17
C THR A 214 0.62 -28.16 0.19
N GLY A 215 1.76 -27.72 -0.36
CA GLY A 215 1.85 -26.66 -1.36
C GLY A 215 1.70 -25.23 -0.81
N PRO A 216 1.81 -24.20 -1.67
CA PRO A 216 1.72 -22.80 -1.25
C PRO A 216 0.36 -22.47 -0.62
N VAL A 217 0.38 -21.58 0.39
CA VAL A 217 -0.79 -21.03 1.08
C VAL A 217 -0.58 -19.54 1.36
N LEU A 218 -1.65 -18.76 1.48
CA LEU A 218 -1.56 -17.34 1.87
C LEU A 218 -1.15 -17.20 3.34
N ALA A 219 -1.72 -18.05 4.18
CA ALA A 219 -1.46 -18.11 5.61
C ALA A 219 -1.35 -19.59 6.05
N PRO A 220 -0.28 -19.96 6.77
CA PRO A 220 -0.12 -21.32 7.28
C PRO A 220 -1.35 -21.77 8.09
N GLY A 221 -1.85 -22.96 7.78
CA GLY A 221 -2.88 -23.65 8.57
C GLY A 221 -4.33 -23.25 8.33
N ARG A 222 -4.63 -22.20 7.56
CA ARG A 222 -6.00 -21.61 7.53
C ARG A 222 -6.39 -20.90 6.24
N SER A 223 -5.79 -21.23 5.10
CA SER A 223 -6.16 -20.64 3.81
C SER A 223 -6.19 -21.66 2.66
N GLY A 224 -7.11 -21.43 1.72
CA GLY A 224 -7.17 -22.08 0.41
C GLY A 224 -6.45 -21.26 -0.67
N ASN A 225 -7.01 -21.26 -1.88
CA ASN A 225 -6.71 -20.25 -2.89
C ASN A 225 -7.07 -18.86 -2.36
N GLY A 226 -6.50 -17.84 -2.99
CA GLY A 226 -6.92 -16.47 -2.76
C GLY A 226 -5.80 -15.46 -2.91
N ILE A 227 -5.95 -14.35 -2.20
CA ILE A 227 -5.14 -13.14 -2.40
C ILE A 227 -4.87 -12.44 -1.07
N VAL A 228 -3.68 -11.82 -0.96
CA VAL A 228 -3.37 -10.80 0.05
C VAL A 228 -3.13 -9.47 -0.65
N VAL A 229 -3.80 -8.41 -0.20
CA VAL A 229 -3.57 -7.04 -0.62
C VAL A 229 -2.91 -6.29 0.53
N ARG A 230 -1.85 -5.53 0.24
CA ARG A 230 -1.19 -4.64 1.18
C ARG A 230 -1.73 -3.22 0.98
N ASN A 231 -2.25 -2.65 2.06
CA ASN A 231 -2.75 -1.29 2.12
C ASN A 231 -1.57 -0.28 2.12
N PRO A 232 -1.80 1.00 1.79
CA PRO A 232 -0.75 2.03 1.78
C PRO A 232 -0.04 2.24 3.13
N ASP A 233 -0.73 1.99 4.25
CA ASP A 233 -0.19 2.08 5.61
C ASP A 233 0.61 0.83 6.04
N GLY A 234 0.75 -0.15 5.14
CA GLY A 234 1.47 -1.40 5.38
C GLY A 234 0.61 -2.50 5.99
N GLU A 235 -0.62 -2.22 6.42
CA GLU A 235 -1.57 -3.25 6.82
C GLU A 235 -1.93 -4.15 5.64
N ARG A 236 -2.47 -5.33 5.91
CA ARG A 236 -2.84 -6.29 4.87
C ARG A 236 -4.24 -6.83 5.08
N GLN A 237 -4.88 -7.15 3.98
CA GLN A 237 -6.17 -7.81 3.94
C GLN A 237 -6.01 -9.12 3.15
N LEU A 238 -6.42 -10.22 3.75
CA LEU A 238 -6.36 -11.56 3.17
C LEU A 238 -7.76 -12.04 2.82
N TYR A 239 -7.89 -12.58 1.61
CA TYR A 239 -9.12 -13.21 1.12
C TYR A 239 -8.83 -14.67 0.82
N GLY A 240 -9.27 -15.58 1.69
CA GLY A 240 -9.07 -17.01 1.57
C GLY A 240 -10.32 -17.73 1.04
N HIS A 241 -10.09 -18.90 0.44
CA HIS A 241 -11.10 -19.71 -0.24
C HIS A 241 -11.72 -18.96 -1.42
N VAL A 242 -10.85 -18.34 -2.24
CA VAL A 242 -11.25 -17.53 -3.39
C VAL A 242 -10.56 -18.04 -4.64
N THR A 243 -11.34 -18.40 -5.65
CA THR A 243 -10.83 -18.48 -7.01
C THR A 243 -10.63 -17.04 -7.49
N VAL A 244 -9.38 -16.58 -7.43
CA VAL A 244 -8.98 -15.22 -7.83
C VAL A 244 -9.25 -15.03 -9.33
N ASP A 245 -9.66 -13.85 -9.76
CA ASP A 245 -9.92 -13.60 -11.18
C ASP A 245 -8.63 -13.76 -12.01
N ALA A 246 -8.73 -14.37 -13.18
CA ALA A 246 -7.56 -14.78 -13.98
C ALA A 246 -6.73 -13.61 -14.52
N GLY A 247 -7.28 -12.38 -14.52
CA GLY A 247 -6.58 -11.16 -14.91
C GLY A 247 -5.71 -10.55 -13.80
N LEU A 248 -5.98 -10.86 -12.53
CA LEU A 248 -5.31 -10.23 -11.39
C LEU A 248 -3.92 -10.83 -11.15
N ARG A 249 -2.92 -9.97 -10.93
CA ARG A 249 -1.50 -10.27 -10.74
C ARG A 249 -0.99 -9.69 -9.43
N VAL A 250 0.13 -10.23 -8.92
CA VAL A 250 0.89 -9.59 -7.84
C VAL A 250 1.49 -8.29 -8.37
N GLY A 251 1.41 -7.22 -7.59
CA GLY A 251 1.82 -5.88 -7.98
C GLY A 251 0.67 -5.00 -8.50
N ASP A 252 -0.47 -5.58 -8.87
CA ASP A 252 -1.63 -4.81 -9.30
C ASP A 252 -2.12 -3.90 -8.18
N THR A 253 -2.52 -2.68 -8.53
CA THR A 253 -3.28 -1.82 -7.63
C THR A 253 -4.76 -2.18 -7.74
N VAL A 254 -5.43 -2.24 -6.59
CA VAL A 254 -6.88 -2.39 -6.50
C VAL A 254 -7.46 -1.24 -5.69
N ASP A 255 -8.57 -0.70 -6.15
CA ASP A 255 -9.37 0.27 -5.41
C ASP A 255 -10.41 -0.42 -4.51
N VAL A 256 -11.00 0.33 -3.58
CA VAL A 256 -12.05 -0.21 -2.71
C VAL A 256 -13.23 -0.67 -3.56
N GLY A 257 -13.67 -1.92 -3.35
CA GLY A 257 -14.77 -2.52 -4.09
C GLY A 257 -14.34 -3.16 -5.41
N ASP A 258 -13.07 -3.10 -5.81
CA ASP A 258 -12.60 -3.82 -6.99
C ASP A 258 -12.78 -5.32 -6.83
N ARG A 259 -13.20 -5.97 -7.91
CA ARG A 259 -13.45 -7.41 -7.91
C ARG A 259 -12.13 -8.17 -7.88
N SER A 260 -11.97 -9.07 -6.91
CA SER A 260 -10.77 -9.90 -6.79
C SER A 260 -11.00 -11.36 -7.17
N GLY A 261 -12.24 -11.84 -7.15
CA GLY A 261 -12.57 -13.22 -7.50
C GLY A 261 -13.96 -13.65 -7.03
N VAL A 262 -14.10 -14.97 -6.85
CA VAL A 262 -15.33 -15.61 -6.35
C VAL A 262 -14.95 -16.65 -5.30
N THR A 263 -15.74 -16.78 -4.23
CA THR A 263 -15.51 -17.82 -3.23
C THR A 263 -15.53 -19.22 -3.85
N ASP A 264 -14.63 -20.07 -3.40
CA ASP A 264 -14.47 -21.46 -3.84
C ASP A 264 -14.43 -22.43 -2.66
N LEU A 265 -14.18 -23.70 -2.95
CA LEU A 265 -14.10 -24.77 -1.96
C LEU A 265 -12.65 -25.25 -1.74
N SER A 266 -11.65 -24.46 -2.11
CA SER A 266 -10.26 -24.87 -2.04
C SER A 266 -9.74 -24.94 -0.60
N GLY A 267 -8.85 -25.89 -0.31
CA GLY A 267 -8.40 -26.14 1.06
C GLY A 267 -9.44 -26.87 1.90
N ILE A 268 -9.31 -26.80 3.22
CA ILE A 268 -10.23 -27.44 4.17
C ILE A 268 -11.36 -26.45 4.47
N THR A 269 -12.55 -26.70 3.92
CA THR A 269 -13.74 -25.83 4.06
C THR A 269 -14.96 -26.70 4.40
N THR A 270 -15.98 -26.12 5.05
CA THR A 270 -17.27 -26.77 5.29
C THR A 270 -18.36 -26.32 4.30
N GLY A 271 -18.02 -25.46 3.34
CA GLY A 271 -18.93 -24.88 2.36
C GLY A 271 -18.43 -23.52 1.83
N TYR A 272 -19.17 -22.92 0.90
CA TYR A 272 -18.82 -21.61 0.33
C TYR A 272 -18.86 -20.50 1.39
N HIS A 273 -17.69 -19.98 1.73
CA HIS A 273 -17.51 -18.79 2.57
C HIS A 273 -16.24 -18.06 2.14
N LEU A 274 -16.16 -16.77 2.48
CA LEU A 274 -14.92 -16.01 2.44
C LEU A 274 -14.28 -16.07 3.83
N HIS A 275 -13.03 -16.52 3.91
CA HIS A 275 -12.19 -16.34 5.11
C HIS A 275 -11.43 -15.02 4.98
N PHE A 276 -11.84 -14.00 5.75
CA PHE A 276 -11.26 -12.65 5.68
C PHE A 276 -10.37 -12.37 6.89
N GLU A 277 -9.09 -12.05 6.67
CA GLU A 277 -8.20 -11.59 7.75
C GLU A 277 -7.73 -10.15 7.51
N VAL A 278 -7.50 -9.42 8.60
CA VAL A 278 -6.79 -8.13 8.59
C VAL A 278 -5.51 -8.29 9.40
N TRP A 279 -4.38 -7.88 8.84
CA TRP A 279 -3.07 -7.96 9.47
C TRP A 279 -2.51 -6.57 9.64
N ASN A 280 -1.86 -6.31 10.78
CA ASN A 280 -1.09 -5.09 10.94
C ASN A 280 0.16 -5.08 10.04
N ALA A 281 0.87 -3.95 10.00
CA ALA A 281 2.09 -3.80 9.19
C ALA A 281 3.18 -4.85 9.46
N HIS A 282 3.20 -5.42 10.66
CA HIS A 282 4.13 -6.47 11.09
C HIS A 282 3.64 -7.90 10.77
N GLY A 283 2.53 -8.05 10.04
CA GLY A 283 1.98 -9.34 9.61
C GLY A 283 1.23 -10.12 10.70
N ARG A 284 0.85 -9.47 11.81
CA ARG A 284 0.04 -10.10 12.87
C ARG A 284 -1.44 -9.89 12.61
N THR A 285 -2.24 -10.95 12.75
CA THR A 285 -3.70 -10.90 12.61
C THR A 285 -4.33 -10.07 13.72
N ARG A 286 -5.38 -9.32 13.38
CA ARG A 286 -6.26 -8.63 14.33
C ARG A 286 -7.71 -8.88 13.97
N ASP A 287 -8.60 -8.67 14.93
CA ASP A 287 -10.04 -8.82 14.74
C ASP A 287 -10.54 -7.85 13.64
N PRO A 288 -11.03 -8.37 12.49
CA PRO A 288 -11.56 -7.52 11.41
C PRO A 288 -12.77 -6.67 11.84
N GLU A 289 -13.49 -7.05 12.90
CA GLU A 289 -14.63 -6.28 13.40
C GLU A 289 -14.24 -4.96 14.05
N ILE A 290 -12.95 -4.76 14.36
CA ILE A 290 -12.42 -3.44 14.72
C ILE A 290 -12.55 -2.49 13.52
N ASP A 291 -12.20 -2.93 12.31
CA ASP A 291 -12.29 -2.12 11.09
C ASP A 291 -13.74 -1.88 10.70
N PHE A 292 -14.53 -2.94 10.64
CA PHE A 292 -15.95 -2.83 10.29
C PHE A 292 -16.68 -1.81 11.17
N ARG A 293 -16.40 -1.79 12.48
CA ARG A 293 -16.94 -0.77 13.38
C ARG A 293 -16.34 0.62 13.14
N ALA A 294 -15.02 0.72 12.96
CA ALA A 294 -14.35 2.00 12.75
C ALA A 294 -14.81 2.71 11.45
N PHE A 295 -15.11 1.94 10.40
CA PHE A 295 -15.55 2.45 9.11
C PHE A 295 -17.07 2.41 8.91
N GLY A 296 -17.84 2.01 9.91
CA GLY A 296 -19.31 1.98 9.83
C GLY A 296 -19.86 0.98 8.80
N VAL A 297 -19.14 -0.10 8.54
CA VAL A 297 -19.51 -1.14 7.57
C VAL A 297 -20.02 -2.37 8.30
N THR A 298 -21.21 -2.85 7.97
CA THR A 298 -21.71 -4.13 8.48
C THR A 298 -21.03 -5.29 7.74
N PRO A 299 -20.35 -6.24 8.42
CA PRO A 299 -19.75 -7.39 7.75
C PRO A 299 -20.82 -8.24 7.06
N GLY A 300 -20.59 -8.60 5.79
CA GLY A 300 -21.56 -9.35 4.98
C GLY A 300 -22.62 -8.48 4.30
N SER A 301 -22.63 -7.17 4.52
CA SER A 301 -23.47 -6.24 3.75
C SER A 301 -23.11 -6.24 2.26
N ALA A 302 -24.02 -5.69 1.43
CA ALA A 302 -23.77 -5.56 -0.01
C ALA A 302 -22.49 -4.73 -0.24
N PRO A 303 -21.48 -5.28 -0.94
CA PRO A 303 -20.25 -4.54 -1.20
C PRO A 303 -20.50 -3.31 -2.07
N TYR A 304 -19.74 -2.24 -1.83
CA TYR A 304 -19.58 -1.14 -2.78
C TYR A 304 -19.05 -1.66 -4.11
N VAL A 305 -19.59 -1.11 -5.20
CA VAL A 305 -19.17 -1.38 -6.56
C VAL A 305 -18.82 -0.03 -7.21
N PRO A 306 -17.57 0.18 -7.64
CA PRO A 306 -17.18 1.41 -8.30
C PRO A 306 -18.05 1.71 -9.55
N PRO A 307 -18.42 2.99 -9.78
CA PRO A 307 -19.18 3.39 -10.96
C PRO A 307 -18.38 3.14 -12.24
N GLY A 308 -19.03 2.63 -13.27
CA GLY A 308 -18.36 2.35 -14.54
C GLY A 308 -17.49 1.10 -14.51
N THR A 309 -18.00 -0.02 -13.97
CA THR A 309 -17.39 -1.34 -14.19
C THR A 309 -17.87 -1.91 -15.55
N PRO A 310 -17.18 -1.70 -16.70
CA PRO A 310 -17.31 -2.64 -17.80
C PRO A 310 -16.57 -3.93 -17.45
N THR A 311 -17.03 -5.05 -18.01
CA THR A 311 -16.24 -6.26 -18.23
C THR A 311 -14.81 -5.88 -18.65
N PRO A 312 -13.74 -6.57 -18.15
CA PRO A 312 -12.37 -6.12 -18.31
C PRO A 312 -12.09 -5.71 -19.77
N SER A 313 -11.82 -4.42 -19.98
CA SER A 313 -11.52 -3.92 -21.31
C SER A 313 -10.21 -4.53 -21.81
N ALA A 314 -10.24 -4.96 -23.07
CA ALA A 314 -9.08 -5.41 -23.83
C ALA A 314 -7.99 -4.32 -23.85
N PRO A 315 -6.71 -4.71 -24.00
CA PRO A 315 -5.56 -3.93 -23.60
C PRO A 315 -5.37 -2.68 -24.47
N THR A 316 -5.00 -1.58 -23.84
CA THR A 316 -4.30 -0.48 -24.52
C THR A 316 -3.08 -1.07 -25.24
N THR A 317 -2.86 -0.65 -26.47
CA THR A 317 -1.94 -1.22 -27.46
C THR A 317 -0.47 -1.06 -27.07
N SER A 318 -0.06 -1.79 -26.04
CA SER A 318 1.30 -2.24 -25.74
C SER A 318 1.15 -3.30 -24.65
N LEU A 319 1.04 -4.56 -25.04
CA LEU A 319 1.18 -5.68 -24.11
C LEU A 319 2.54 -5.54 -23.40
N PRO A 320 2.65 -5.49 -22.05
CA PRO A 320 3.82 -6.05 -21.43
C PRO A 320 3.58 -7.55 -21.45
N THR A 321 4.02 -8.20 -22.52
CA THR A 321 4.50 -9.57 -22.36
C THR A 321 5.49 -9.50 -21.21
N THR A 322 5.29 -10.27 -20.15
CA THR A 322 6.33 -10.47 -19.12
C THR A 322 7.57 -10.77 -19.92
N SER A 323 8.54 -9.85 -19.93
CA SER A 323 9.69 -10.02 -20.80
C SER A 323 10.34 -11.34 -20.40
N ALA A 324 10.96 -12.05 -21.36
CA ALA A 324 11.71 -13.26 -21.02
C ALA A 324 12.67 -13.00 -19.84
N ASP A 325 13.15 -11.76 -19.74
CA ASP A 325 14.02 -11.24 -18.68
C ASP A 325 13.32 -11.20 -17.30
N GLU A 326 12.08 -10.75 -17.19
CA GLU A 326 11.31 -10.72 -15.93
C GLU A 326 10.99 -12.15 -15.42
N ALA A 327 10.60 -13.06 -16.31
CA ALA A 327 10.35 -14.46 -15.94
C ALA A 327 11.65 -15.17 -15.51
N GLN A 328 12.76 -14.89 -16.19
CA GLN A 328 14.08 -15.36 -15.78
C GLN A 328 14.51 -14.77 -14.44
N HIS A 329 14.19 -13.50 -14.19
CA HIS A 329 14.53 -12.82 -12.95
C HIS A 329 13.74 -13.35 -11.76
N LEU A 330 12.44 -13.64 -11.95
CA LEU A 330 11.60 -14.27 -10.93
C LEU A 330 12.14 -15.66 -10.57
N ALA A 331 12.46 -16.47 -11.59
CA ALA A 331 13.05 -17.78 -11.37
C ALA A 331 14.42 -17.67 -10.66
N TRP A 332 15.19 -16.62 -10.93
CA TRP A 332 16.44 -16.34 -10.24
C TRP A 332 16.19 -15.97 -8.77
N GLN A 333 15.27 -15.07 -8.45
CA GLN A 333 14.91 -14.66 -7.07
C GLN A 333 14.43 -15.86 -6.24
N GLN A 334 13.57 -16.71 -6.81
CA GLN A 334 13.09 -17.94 -6.18
C GLN A 334 14.25 -18.89 -5.85
N ARG A 335 15.21 -19.06 -6.77
CA ARG A 335 16.43 -19.86 -6.50
C ARG A 335 17.26 -19.24 -5.39
N GLN A 336 17.44 -17.92 -5.39
CA GLN A 336 18.20 -17.22 -4.35
C GLN A 336 17.59 -17.41 -2.96
N ASN A 337 16.27 -17.31 -2.86
CA ASN A 337 15.54 -17.52 -1.62
C ASN A 337 15.64 -18.97 -1.14
N ARG A 338 15.44 -19.92 -2.07
CA ARG A 338 15.46 -21.35 -1.75
C ARG A 338 16.83 -21.82 -1.24
N TRP A 339 17.91 -21.44 -1.89
CA TRP A 339 19.25 -21.96 -1.60
C TRP A 339 20.07 -21.02 -0.73
N GLY A 340 20.07 -19.72 -1.05
CA GLY A 340 20.86 -18.71 -0.36
C GLY A 340 20.21 -18.12 0.90
N ARG A 341 18.91 -18.40 1.10
CA ARG A 341 18.07 -17.77 2.13
C ARG A 341 18.14 -16.25 2.01
N ALA A 342 18.00 -15.76 0.78
CA ALA A 342 18.21 -14.35 0.46
C ALA A 342 17.18 -13.44 1.14
N GLY A 343 15.89 -13.79 1.08
CA GLY A 343 14.81 -12.91 1.54
C GLY A 343 14.45 -11.85 0.50
N LEU A 344 14.74 -12.10 -0.79
CA LEU A 344 14.32 -11.24 -1.89
C LEU A 344 12.81 -11.35 -2.11
N VAL A 345 12.21 -10.24 -2.54
CA VAL A 345 10.85 -10.24 -3.07
C VAL A 345 10.87 -11.02 -4.40
N GLU A 346 9.96 -11.97 -4.57
CA GLU A 346 9.82 -12.79 -5.79
C GLU A 346 8.87 -12.10 -6.77
N ASP A 347 9.29 -10.96 -7.30
CA ASP A 347 8.50 -10.04 -8.13
C ASP A 347 8.94 -10.00 -9.62
N GLY A 348 10.03 -10.67 -9.98
CA GLY A 348 10.59 -10.63 -11.33
C GLY A 348 11.32 -9.33 -11.69
N ILE A 349 11.50 -8.42 -10.73
CA ILE A 349 12.11 -7.11 -10.94
C ILE A 349 13.58 -7.13 -10.46
N ASP A 350 14.51 -6.74 -11.33
CA ASP A 350 15.93 -6.54 -10.94
C ASP A 350 16.15 -5.21 -10.21
N GLY A 351 15.50 -5.08 -9.06
CA GLY A 351 15.60 -3.89 -8.22
C GLY A 351 16.92 -3.80 -7.45
N PRO A 352 17.17 -2.68 -6.75
CA PRO A 352 18.40 -2.46 -6.00
C PRO A 352 18.73 -3.56 -4.97
N LYS A 353 17.72 -4.22 -4.41
CA LYS A 353 17.88 -5.36 -3.49
C LYS A 353 18.41 -6.62 -4.22
N SER A 354 17.80 -6.98 -5.35
CA SER A 354 18.27 -8.07 -6.24
C SER A 354 19.70 -7.82 -6.69
N GLN A 355 20.03 -6.60 -7.10
CA GLN A 355 21.38 -6.21 -7.52
C GLN A 355 22.41 -6.32 -6.40
N ARG A 356 22.10 -5.84 -5.18
CA ARG A 356 22.97 -5.98 -4.01
C ARG A 356 23.22 -7.43 -3.62
N TRP A 357 22.17 -8.25 -3.62
CA TRP A 357 22.29 -9.68 -3.37
C TRP A 357 23.16 -10.36 -4.43
N ARG A 358 22.90 -10.10 -5.71
CA ARG A 358 23.68 -10.65 -6.83
C ARG A 358 25.15 -10.29 -6.74
N ALA A 359 25.47 -9.04 -6.41
CA ALA A 359 26.85 -8.58 -6.20
C ALA A 359 27.53 -9.32 -5.04
N TRP A 360 26.81 -9.52 -3.93
CA TRP A 360 27.32 -10.28 -2.79
C TRP A 360 27.57 -11.75 -3.13
N VAL A 361 26.67 -12.40 -3.89
CA VAL A 361 26.87 -13.79 -4.34
C VAL A 361 28.10 -13.94 -5.23
N ARG A 362 28.40 -12.96 -6.10
CA ARG A 362 29.66 -12.99 -6.89
C ARG A 362 30.91 -12.96 -6.01
N GLN A 363 30.88 -12.18 -4.94
CA GLN A 363 31.98 -12.15 -3.97
C GLN A 363 32.13 -13.49 -3.25
N LEU A 364 31.01 -14.12 -2.86
CA LEU A 364 30.98 -15.46 -2.28
C LEU A 364 31.57 -16.50 -3.24
N GLN A 365 31.10 -16.57 -4.49
CA GLN A 365 31.59 -17.53 -5.49
C GLN A 365 33.09 -17.35 -5.77
N THR A 366 33.55 -16.10 -5.85
CA THR A 366 34.97 -15.76 -6.01
C THR A 366 35.80 -16.26 -4.82
N ALA A 367 35.32 -16.05 -3.60
CA ALA A 367 36.01 -16.49 -2.40
C ALA A 367 36.06 -18.01 -2.30
N LEU A 368 34.95 -18.71 -2.59
CA LEU A 368 34.87 -20.17 -2.59
C LEU A 368 35.86 -20.80 -3.58
N ASN A 369 36.03 -20.22 -4.77
CA ASN A 369 36.96 -20.71 -5.79
C ASN A 369 38.45 -20.68 -5.38
N ARG A 370 38.80 -19.98 -4.31
CA ARG A 370 40.18 -19.97 -3.75
C ARG A 370 40.49 -21.23 -2.93
N TRP A 371 39.46 -21.98 -2.53
CA TRP A 371 39.62 -23.17 -1.69
C TRP A 371 39.82 -24.41 -2.56
N LYS A 372 40.93 -25.13 -2.35
CA LYS A 372 41.31 -26.32 -3.14
C LYS A 372 40.22 -27.42 -3.18
N ALA A 373 39.41 -27.50 -2.13
CA ALA A 373 38.33 -28.48 -1.98
C ALA A 373 37.07 -28.17 -2.82
N VAL A 374 36.92 -26.93 -3.30
CA VAL A 374 35.77 -26.54 -4.12
C VAL A 374 36.03 -26.99 -5.56
N ARG A 375 35.37 -28.09 -5.95
CA ARG A 375 35.44 -28.63 -7.32
C ARG A 375 34.08 -29.16 -7.79
N PRO A 376 33.70 -28.88 -9.06
CA PRO A 376 34.38 -27.99 -10.01
C PRO A 376 34.39 -26.53 -9.54
N GLN A 377 35.26 -25.69 -10.12
CA GLN A 377 35.22 -24.26 -9.85
C GLN A 377 33.86 -23.69 -10.27
N LEU A 378 33.33 -22.79 -9.45
CA LEU A 378 32.08 -22.10 -9.70
C LEU A 378 32.25 -21.06 -10.82
N LEU A 379 31.20 -20.91 -11.63
CA LEU A 379 31.02 -19.69 -12.40
C LEU A 379 30.70 -18.53 -11.44
N VAL A 380 31.32 -17.37 -11.66
CA VAL A 380 31.05 -16.16 -10.88
C VAL A 380 29.95 -15.36 -11.55
N ASP A 381 28.71 -15.84 -11.44
CA ASP A 381 27.52 -15.28 -12.11
C ASP A 381 26.60 -14.48 -11.18
N GLY A 382 26.69 -14.71 -9.87
CA GLY A 382 25.77 -14.15 -8.88
C GLY A 382 24.48 -14.96 -8.68
N ASP A 383 24.42 -16.22 -9.14
CA ASP A 383 23.32 -17.15 -8.87
C ASP A 383 23.68 -18.12 -7.72
N TYR A 384 23.05 -17.93 -6.57
CA TYR A 384 23.10 -18.87 -5.45
C TYR A 384 22.15 -20.03 -5.75
N ALA A 385 22.61 -20.94 -6.60
CA ALA A 385 21.94 -22.19 -6.91
C ALA A 385 22.61 -23.39 -6.21
N SER A 386 22.20 -24.61 -6.57
CA SER A 386 22.71 -25.86 -6.02
C SER A 386 24.24 -26.03 -6.14
N ALA A 387 24.87 -25.44 -7.16
CA ALA A 387 26.32 -25.44 -7.33
C ALA A 387 27.01 -24.63 -6.24
N THR A 388 26.55 -23.40 -6.00
CA THR A 388 27.06 -22.52 -4.93
C THR A 388 26.83 -23.15 -3.55
N ASP A 389 25.64 -23.72 -3.30
CA ASP A 389 25.33 -24.47 -2.07
C ASP A 389 26.30 -25.66 -1.84
N ARG A 390 26.56 -26.44 -2.89
CA ARG A 390 27.51 -27.56 -2.84
C ARG A 390 28.94 -27.09 -2.56
N ALA A 391 29.37 -25.97 -3.15
CA ALA A 391 30.68 -25.42 -2.90
C ALA A 391 30.85 -24.93 -1.46
N VAL A 392 29.82 -24.30 -0.87
CA VAL A 392 29.81 -23.97 0.56
C VAL A 392 29.98 -25.23 1.39
N TYR A 393 29.21 -26.30 1.09
CA TYR A 393 29.36 -27.58 1.77
C TYR A 393 30.78 -28.16 1.65
N GLN A 394 31.37 -28.14 0.46
CA GLN A 394 32.74 -28.65 0.21
C GLN A 394 33.79 -27.86 1.01
N ALA A 395 33.70 -26.53 1.00
CA ALA A 395 34.61 -25.66 1.74
C ALA A 395 34.50 -25.93 3.25
N GLN A 396 33.28 -25.98 3.80
CA GLN A 396 33.05 -26.25 5.22
C GLN A 396 33.53 -27.66 5.61
N LYS A 397 33.18 -28.68 4.83
CA LYS A 397 33.51 -30.09 5.14
C LYS A 397 35.02 -30.34 5.14
N ALA A 398 35.75 -29.76 4.19
CA ALA A 398 37.18 -30.00 4.06
C ALA A 398 38.03 -29.17 5.02
N ASN A 399 37.48 -28.12 5.62
CA ASN A 399 38.24 -27.15 6.43
C ASN A 399 37.55 -26.86 7.78
N PRO A 400 37.34 -27.88 8.64
CA PRO A 400 36.60 -27.72 9.89
C PRO A 400 37.26 -26.77 10.89
N THR A 401 38.56 -26.52 10.78
CA THR A 401 39.29 -25.54 11.58
C THR A 401 38.92 -24.09 11.24
N HIS A 402 38.48 -23.83 9.99
CA HIS A 402 38.09 -22.50 9.53
C HIS A 402 36.58 -22.27 9.64
N PHE A 403 35.77 -23.31 9.38
CA PHE A 403 34.30 -23.18 9.27
C PHE A 403 33.52 -23.84 10.43
N GLY A 404 34.21 -24.52 11.34
CA GLY A 404 33.59 -25.27 12.43
C GLY A 404 33.41 -26.77 12.10
N PRO A 405 33.11 -27.59 13.12
CA PRO A 405 33.20 -29.04 13.03
C PRO A 405 32.06 -29.71 12.24
N ARG A 406 30.98 -28.98 11.92
CA ARG A 406 29.80 -29.53 11.23
C ARG A 406 29.43 -28.66 10.03
N PRO A 407 29.59 -29.16 8.79
CA PRO A 407 29.15 -28.43 7.61
C PRO A 407 27.61 -28.34 7.59
N ASP A 408 27.08 -27.13 7.53
CA ASP A 408 25.65 -26.83 7.61
C ASP A 408 25.08 -26.19 6.32
N ARG A 409 25.96 -25.91 5.35
CA ARG A 409 25.65 -25.23 4.08
C ARG A 409 25.18 -23.78 4.22
N VAL A 410 25.27 -23.23 5.43
CA VAL A 410 24.83 -21.88 5.73
C VAL A 410 26.04 -20.95 5.68
N VAL A 411 25.94 -19.92 4.84
CA VAL A 411 26.89 -18.80 4.85
C VAL A 411 26.53 -17.86 6.01
N GLY A 412 26.79 -18.32 7.23
CA GLY A 412 26.62 -17.56 8.47
C GLY A 412 27.87 -16.73 8.82
N PRO A 413 27.86 -16.03 9.97
CA PRO A 413 28.96 -15.13 10.37
C PRO A 413 30.35 -15.79 10.34
N TYR A 414 30.49 -17.03 10.82
CA TYR A 414 31.76 -17.76 10.78
C TYR A 414 32.24 -18.02 9.34
N THR A 415 31.33 -18.45 8.46
CA THR A 415 31.64 -18.68 7.04
C THR A 415 32.05 -17.37 6.35
N ILE A 416 31.38 -16.27 6.66
CA ILE A 416 31.68 -14.93 6.12
C ILE A 416 33.09 -14.49 6.51
N VAL A 417 33.45 -14.63 7.80
CA VAL A 417 34.79 -14.31 8.31
C VAL A 417 35.85 -15.20 7.67
N ALA A 418 35.63 -16.52 7.63
CA ALA A 418 36.58 -17.47 7.04
C ALA A 418 36.82 -17.24 5.54
N LEU A 419 35.81 -16.76 4.81
CA LEU A 419 35.91 -16.42 3.39
C LEU A 419 36.44 -15.01 3.12
N GLY A 420 36.51 -14.14 4.14
CA GLY A 420 36.93 -12.75 3.99
C GLY A 420 35.99 -11.93 3.10
N ILE A 421 34.68 -12.17 3.18
CA ILE A 421 33.65 -11.45 2.42
C ILE A 421 32.82 -10.56 3.37
N PRO A 422 32.11 -9.52 2.88
CA PRO A 422 31.23 -8.71 3.72
C PRO A 422 30.03 -9.50 4.24
N ALA A 423 29.39 -8.97 5.28
CA ALA A 423 28.12 -9.48 5.79
C ALA A 423 27.06 -9.55 4.67
N LYS A 424 26.10 -10.47 4.81
CA LYS A 424 24.96 -10.54 3.88
C LYS A 424 24.25 -9.18 3.84
N PRO A 425 23.91 -8.67 2.64
CA PRO A 425 23.20 -7.40 2.53
C PRO A 425 21.80 -7.53 3.11
N ASP A 426 21.32 -6.48 3.74
CA ASP A 426 19.91 -6.40 4.12
C ASP A 426 19.04 -6.23 2.87
N VAL A 427 18.16 -7.19 2.67
CA VAL A 427 17.18 -7.21 1.59
C VAL A 427 15.75 -7.35 2.11
N GLY A 428 15.57 -7.32 3.44
CA GLY A 428 14.27 -7.38 4.14
C GLY A 428 13.34 -6.24 3.78
#